data_AF-A0A7W1NRU8-F1
#
_entry.id   AF-A0A7W1NRU8-F1
#
_cell.length_a   1.000
_cell.length_b   1.000
_cell.length_c   1.000
_cell.angle_alpha   90.00
_cell.angle_beta   90.00
_cell.angle_gamma   90.00
#
_symmetry.space_group_name_H-M   'P 1'
#
loop_
_entity.id
_entity.type
_entity.pdbx_description
1 polymer ?
#
loop_
_entity_poly.entity_id
_entity_poly.type
_entity_poly.pdbx_seq_one_letter_code
_entity_poly.pdbx_strand_id
1 'polypeptide(L)'
;MDSVVLSDYRSQGVGGKLIDARYDVIRKLNLRGLVAGSIPIDYSKVANHVTIEQYVRDVIAGTRFDTNLSKQLRKGFKVHGLIPNYTTETSCGGYGVEIVWDNPDYRPLRRAYPAAVPARMPVIRQVPAPLMPRTA
;
A
#
# COMPACT_ATOMS: atom_id res chain seq x y z
N MET A 1 9.43 -3.27 14.04
CA MET A 1 10.06 -3.95 12.89
C MET A 1 9.40 -5.32 12.73
N ASP A 2 9.02 -5.71 11.52
CA ASP A 2 8.20 -6.91 11.26
C ASP A 2 9.02 -8.17 10.91
N SER A 3 10.30 -8.02 10.56
CA SER A 3 11.26 -9.11 10.35
C SER A 3 12.65 -8.68 10.85
N VAL A 4 13.28 -9.53 11.67
CA VAL A 4 14.61 -9.29 12.23
C VAL A 4 15.45 -10.55 12.08
N VAL A 5 16.69 -10.38 11.63
CA VAL A 5 17.70 -11.45 11.63
C VAL A 5 18.77 -11.07 12.65
N LEU A 6 19.05 -12.00 13.58
CA LEU A 6 20.13 -11.87 14.57
C LEU A 6 21.45 -11.53 13.87
N SER A 7 22.26 -10.68 14.50
CA SER A 7 23.52 -10.15 13.92
C SER A 7 24.37 -11.23 13.28
N ASP A 8 24.56 -12.34 13.99
CA ASP A 8 25.49 -13.42 13.64
C ASP A 8 25.01 -14.24 12.43
N TYR A 9 23.74 -14.08 12.05
CA TYR A 9 23.08 -14.78 10.95
C TYR A 9 22.75 -13.86 9.77
N ARG A 10 23.15 -12.58 9.82
CA ARG A 10 22.97 -11.64 8.71
C ARG A 10 23.86 -12.02 7.52
N SER A 11 23.49 -11.57 6.33
CA SER A 11 24.21 -11.84 5.07
C SER A 11 24.28 -13.31 4.64
N GLN A 12 23.59 -14.22 5.32
CA GLN A 12 23.47 -15.64 4.96
C GLN A 12 22.19 -15.97 4.16
N GLY A 13 21.49 -14.94 3.66
CA GLY A 13 20.26 -15.10 2.88
C GLY A 13 18.99 -15.41 3.69
N VAL A 14 19.05 -15.49 5.03
CA VAL A 14 17.91 -15.80 5.91
C VAL A 14 16.72 -14.85 5.68
N GLY A 15 16.96 -13.54 5.64
CA GLY A 15 15.91 -12.55 5.39
C GLY A 15 15.27 -12.72 3.99
N GLY A 16 16.04 -13.19 3.01
CA GLY A 16 15.53 -13.54 1.68
C GLY A 16 14.54 -14.71 1.76
N LYS A 17 14.93 -15.79 2.44
CA LYS A 17 14.05 -16.96 2.60
C LYS A 17 12.75 -16.62 3.36
N LEU A 18 12.83 -15.72 4.34
CA LEU A 18 11.65 -15.26 5.08
C LEU A 18 10.69 -14.45 4.18
N ILE A 19 11.20 -13.58 3.30
CA ILE A 19 10.34 -12.85 2.37
C ILE A 19 9.72 -13.78 1.32
N ASP A 20 10.50 -14.73 0.81
CA ASP A 20 10.01 -15.71 -0.17
C ASP A 20 8.89 -16.58 0.43
N ALA A 21 9.05 -17.04 1.68
CA ALA A 21 8.01 -17.77 2.39
C ALA A 21 6.71 -16.96 2.58
N ARG A 22 6.82 -15.64 2.80
CA ARG A 22 5.64 -14.75 2.86
C ARG A 22 4.94 -14.66 1.51
N TYR A 23 5.68 -14.50 0.42
CA TYR A 23 5.11 -14.51 -0.93
C TYR A 23 4.39 -15.82 -1.21
N ASP A 24 4.94 -16.96 -0.80
CA ASP A 24 4.29 -18.25 -0.97
C ASP A 24 2.98 -18.37 -0.19
N VAL A 25 2.90 -17.85 1.03
CA VAL A 25 1.65 -17.80 1.80
C VAL A 25 0.61 -16.93 1.08
N ILE A 26 1.01 -15.76 0.60
CA ILE A 26 0.12 -14.83 -0.12
C ILE A 26 -0.43 -15.49 -1.39
N ARG A 27 0.41 -16.20 -2.16
CA ARG A 27 0.00 -16.98 -3.32
C ARG A 27 -0.96 -18.10 -2.97
N LYS A 28 -0.63 -18.92 -1.97
CA LYS A 28 -1.46 -20.06 -1.51
C LYS A 28 -2.86 -19.63 -1.08
N LEU A 29 -2.97 -18.47 -0.46
CA LEU A 29 -4.24 -17.90 -0.01
C LEU A 29 -4.95 -17.05 -1.08
N ASN A 30 -4.38 -16.94 -2.29
CA ASN A 30 -4.88 -16.10 -3.37
C ASN A 30 -5.15 -14.65 -2.91
N LEU A 31 -4.24 -14.10 -2.10
CA LEU A 31 -4.29 -12.71 -1.68
C LEU A 31 -3.74 -11.80 -2.79
N ARG A 32 -4.18 -10.54 -2.80
CA ARG A 32 -3.80 -9.56 -3.85
C ARG A 32 -2.32 -9.19 -3.83
N GLY A 33 -1.67 -9.25 -2.67
CA GLY A 33 -0.31 -8.79 -2.51
C GLY A 33 0.04 -8.53 -1.05
N LEU A 34 1.13 -7.79 -0.85
CA LEU A 34 1.65 -7.37 0.45
C LEU A 34 1.87 -5.86 0.45
N VAL A 35 1.29 -5.17 1.44
CA VAL A 35 1.57 -3.75 1.71
C VAL A 35 2.50 -3.67 2.91
N ALA A 36 3.53 -2.83 2.85
CA ALA A 36 4.46 -2.59 3.93
C ALA A 36 4.89 -1.11 4.01
N GLY A 37 5.32 -0.68 5.19
CA GLY A 37 5.98 0.62 5.37
C GLY A 37 7.51 0.45 5.42
N SER A 38 8.20 0.87 4.36
CA SER A 38 9.66 0.90 4.33
C SER A 38 10.19 2.19 4.93
N ILE A 39 11.29 2.11 5.69
CA ILE A 39 11.97 3.27 6.27
C ILE A 39 13.14 3.66 5.36
N PRO A 40 13.18 4.88 4.79
CA PRO A 40 14.30 5.40 4.00
C PRO A 40 15.45 5.82 4.92
N ILE A 41 16.19 4.84 5.43
CA ILE A 41 17.10 4.99 6.57
C ILE A 41 18.28 5.93 6.30
N ASP A 42 18.60 6.22 5.04
CA ASP A 42 19.71 7.09 4.67
C ASP A 42 19.28 8.55 4.40
N TYR A 43 17.98 8.88 4.53
CA TYR A 43 17.44 10.19 4.14
C TYR A 43 18.06 11.37 4.93
N SER A 44 18.29 11.23 6.23
CA SER A 44 18.85 12.31 7.07
C SER A 44 20.19 12.84 6.56
N LYS A 45 20.95 12.02 5.83
CA LYS A 45 22.24 12.40 5.23
C LYS A 45 22.11 13.53 4.21
N VAL A 46 20.92 13.70 3.62
CA VAL A 46 20.66 14.66 2.55
C VAL A 46 19.44 15.55 2.78
N ALA A 47 18.71 15.35 3.89
CA ALA A 47 17.46 16.05 4.20
C ALA A 47 17.58 17.58 4.23
N ASN A 48 18.78 18.12 4.47
CA ASN A 48 19.02 19.57 4.44
C ASN A 48 18.93 20.20 3.03
N HIS A 49 19.03 19.39 1.98
CA HIS A 49 19.10 19.89 0.58
C HIS A 49 18.25 19.08 -0.41
N VAL A 50 17.68 17.94 0.00
CA VAL A 50 16.82 17.09 -0.84
C VAL A 50 15.51 16.84 -0.09
N THR A 51 14.37 17.12 -0.72
CA THR A 51 13.07 16.78 -0.13
C THR A 51 12.85 15.27 -0.15
N ILE A 52 11.99 14.76 0.73
CA ILE A 52 11.72 13.31 0.80
C ILE A 52 11.10 12.78 -0.51
N GLU A 53 10.29 13.59 -1.19
CA GLU A 53 9.70 13.26 -2.49
C GLU A 53 10.79 13.09 -3.55
N GLN A 54 11.74 14.04 -3.61
CA GLN A 54 12.87 13.93 -4.54
C GLN A 54 13.76 12.74 -4.19
N TYR A 55 14.04 12.54 -2.91
CA TYR A 55 14.83 11.41 -2.43
C TYR A 55 14.25 10.07 -2.88
N VAL A 56 12.95 9.86 -2.65
CA VAL A 56 12.27 8.62 -3.05
C VAL A 56 12.20 8.47 -4.57
N ARG A 57 11.98 9.56 -5.32
CA ARG A 57 12.07 9.54 -6.79
C ARG A 57 13.45 9.10 -7.28
N ASP A 58 14.52 9.64 -6.71
CA ASP A 58 15.90 9.25 -7.06
C ASP A 58 16.16 7.77 -6.77
N VAL A 59 15.62 7.25 -5.65
CA VAL A 59 15.75 5.84 -5.28
C VAL A 59 14.99 4.93 -6.24
N ILE A 60 13.78 5.31 -6.64
CA ILE A 60 12.99 4.59 -7.66
C ILE A 60 13.72 4.60 -9.01
N ALA A 61 14.29 5.75 -9.40
CA ALA A 61 15.04 5.91 -10.64
C ALA A 61 16.42 5.20 -10.63
N GLY A 62 16.87 4.72 -9.47
CA GLY A 62 18.18 4.09 -9.31
C GLY A 62 19.36 5.08 -9.33
N THR A 63 19.09 6.39 -9.33
CA THR A 63 20.12 7.44 -9.25
C THR A 63 20.59 7.67 -7.82
N ARG A 64 19.84 7.17 -6.84
CA ARG A 64 20.22 7.15 -5.42
C ARG A 64 20.04 5.76 -4.83
N PHE A 65 20.96 5.40 -3.94
CA PHE A 65 20.88 4.18 -3.16
C PHE A 65 20.42 4.48 -1.73
N ASP A 66 19.41 3.77 -1.25
CA ASP A 66 19.00 3.70 0.14
C ASP A 66 19.20 2.27 0.68
N THR A 67 19.79 2.16 1.86
CA THR A 67 20.18 0.89 2.47
C THR A 67 19.00 -0.05 2.73
N ASN A 68 17.78 0.47 2.90
CA ASN A 68 16.57 -0.32 3.14
C ASN A 68 15.63 -0.28 1.93
N LEU A 69 15.18 0.90 1.50
CA LEU A 69 14.19 1.06 0.44
C LEU A 69 14.66 0.42 -0.87
N SER A 70 15.92 0.63 -1.29
CA SER A 70 16.43 0.00 -2.52
C SER A 70 16.45 -1.53 -2.44
N LYS A 71 16.61 -2.12 -1.25
CA LYS A 71 16.52 -3.59 -1.08
C LYS A 71 15.09 -4.09 -1.25
N GLN A 72 14.10 -3.35 -0.74
CA GLN A 72 12.69 -3.69 -0.90
C GLN A 72 12.26 -3.58 -2.37
N LEU A 73 12.67 -2.53 -3.08
CA LEU A 73 12.38 -2.39 -4.51
C LEU A 73 12.99 -3.54 -5.33
N ARG A 74 14.21 -3.96 -5.01
CA ARG A 74 14.84 -5.15 -5.62
C ARG A 74 14.10 -6.47 -5.34
N LYS A 75 13.26 -6.53 -4.29
CA LYS A 75 12.38 -7.66 -4.01
C LYS A 75 11.04 -7.59 -4.76
N GLY A 76 10.86 -6.59 -5.64
CA GLY A 76 9.68 -6.46 -6.49
C GLY A 76 8.58 -5.57 -5.89
N PHE A 77 8.84 -4.93 -4.76
CA PHE A 77 7.93 -3.90 -4.25
C PHE A 77 7.97 -2.65 -5.13
N LYS A 78 6.82 -1.96 -5.21
CA LYS A 78 6.65 -0.65 -5.85
C LYS A 78 6.28 0.37 -4.78
N VAL A 79 6.76 1.61 -4.94
CA VAL A 79 6.34 2.72 -4.07
C VAL A 79 4.94 3.16 -4.44
N HIS A 80 4.09 3.34 -3.43
CA HIS A 80 2.73 3.85 -3.57
C HIS A 80 2.55 5.25 -2.96
N GLY A 81 3.26 5.56 -1.88
CA GLY A 81 3.09 6.84 -1.20
C GLY A 81 4.11 7.08 -0.09
N LEU A 82 4.10 8.30 0.43
CA LEU A 82 4.84 8.70 1.62
C LEU A 82 3.91 8.69 2.83
N ILE A 83 4.45 8.29 3.99
CA ILE A 83 3.73 8.28 5.25
C ILE A 83 4.49 9.22 6.22
N PRO A 84 4.03 10.46 6.42
CA PRO A 84 4.66 11.38 7.38
C PRO A 84 4.40 10.90 8.81
N ASN A 85 5.30 11.23 9.74
CA ASN A 85 5.22 10.87 11.16
C ASN A 85 5.02 9.35 11.40
N TYR A 86 5.60 8.54 10.52
CA TYR A 86 5.46 7.08 10.57
C TYR A 86 6.28 6.47 11.71
N THR A 87 7.38 7.12 12.09
CA THR A 87 8.31 6.65 13.11
C THR A 87 9.00 7.82 13.80
N THR A 88 9.54 7.56 15.00
CA THR A 88 10.38 8.51 15.73
C THR A 88 11.86 8.44 15.35
N GLU A 89 12.23 7.54 14.42
CA GLU A 89 13.60 7.40 13.93
C GLU A 89 14.06 8.66 13.17
N THR A 90 15.08 9.32 13.70
CA THR A 90 15.60 10.59 13.15
C THR A 90 16.35 10.39 11.82
N SER A 91 16.91 9.20 11.60
CA SER A 91 17.65 8.84 10.37
C SER A 91 16.80 8.96 9.09
N CYS A 92 15.49 8.82 9.21
CA CYS A 92 14.55 8.93 8.09
C CYS A 92 13.70 10.20 8.12
N GLY A 93 14.01 11.17 9.00
CA GLY A 93 13.21 12.38 9.18
C GLY A 93 11.77 12.11 9.64
N GLY A 94 11.51 10.95 10.25
CA GLY A 94 10.19 10.51 10.67
C GLY A 94 9.28 9.97 9.55
N TYR A 95 9.80 9.79 8.33
CA TYR A 95 9.02 9.30 7.20
C TYR A 95 9.01 7.77 7.07
N GLY A 96 7.88 7.24 6.63
CA GLY A 96 7.75 5.92 6.02
C GLY A 96 7.44 6.06 4.52
N VAL A 97 7.68 4.99 3.79
CA VAL A 97 7.33 4.85 2.37
C VAL A 97 6.42 3.64 2.25
N GLU A 98 5.17 3.87 1.83
CA GLU A 98 4.24 2.80 1.51
C GLU A 98 4.75 2.07 0.27
N ILE A 99 4.98 0.77 0.43
CA ILE A 99 5.44 -0.10 -0.64
C ILE A 99 4.49 -1.30 -0.80
N VAL A 100 4.23 -1.67 -2.04
CA VAL A 100 3.31 -2.75 -2.38
C VAL A 100 3.99 -3.76 -3.29
N TRP A 101 3.90 -5.04 -2.91
CA TRP A 101 4.22 -6.16 -3.79
C TRP A 101 2.91 -6.76 -4.29
N ASP A 102 2.67 -6.66 -5.59
CA ASP A 102 1.52 -7.30 -6.22
C ASP A 102 1.77 -8.80 -6.38
N ASN A 103 0.80 -9.62 -5.97
CA ASN A 103 0.86 -11.05 -6.24
C ASN A 103 0.56 -11.31 -7.73
N PRO A 104 1.54 -11.76 -8.54
CA PRO A 104 1.33 -12.00 -9.96
C PRO A 104 0.33 -13.14 -10.24
N ASP A 105 0.13 -14.02 -9.25
CA ASP A 105 -0.75 -15.18 -9.36
C ASP A 105 -2.18 -14.89 -8.88
N TYR A 106 -2.46 -13.67 -8.44
CA TYR A 106 -3.78 -13.30 -7.92
C TYR A 106 -4.87 -13.49 -8.99
N ARG A 107 -5.87 -14.29 -8.66
CA ARG A 107 -7.07 -14.47 -9.47
C ARG A 107 -8.27 -13.91 -8.73
N PRO A 108 -8.92 -12.84 -9.23
CA PRO A 108 -10.11 -12.31 -8.60
C PRO A 108 -11.14 -13.42 -8.45
N LEU A 109 -11.56 -13.71 -7.22
CA LEU A 109 -12.74 -14.53 -7.01
C LEU A 109 -13.88 -13.80 -7.68
N ARG A 110 -14.50 -14.47 -8.66
CA ARG A 110 -15.72 -13.97 -9.29
C ARG A 110 -16.73 -13.86 -8.14
N ARG A 111 -16.94 -12.64 -7.64
CA ARG A 111 -18.06 -12.39 -6.72
C ARG A 111 -19.29 -12.79 -7.52
N ALA A 112 -19.86 -13.95 -7.20
CA ALA A 112 -21.24 -14.20 -7.51
C ALA A 112 -22.00 -13.15 -6.73
N TYR A 113 -22.26 -12.00 -7.35
CA TYR A 113 -23.43 -11.25 -6.96
C TYR A 113 -24.57 -12.24 -7.14
N PRO A 114 -25.32 -12.62 -6.09
CA PRO A 114 -26.58 -13.30 -6.32
C PRO A 114 -27.34 -12.45 -7.34
N ALA A 115 -27.90 -13.10 -8.37
CA ALA A 115 -28.68 -12.43 -9.40
C ALA A 115 -29.55 -11.37 -8.75
N ALA A 116 -29.49 -10.14 -9.27
CA ALA A 116 -30.10 -8.96 -8.68
C ALA A 116 -31.43 -9.33 -8.00
N VAL A 117 -31.53 -9.06 -6.69
CA VAL A 117 -32.82 -9.10 -6.00
C VAL A 117 -33.77 -8.28 -6.87
N PRO A 118 -34.89 -8.84 -7.38
CA PRO A 118 -35.77 -8.09 -8.26
C PRO A 118 -36.15 -6.81 -7.54
N ALA A 119 -35.83 -5.67 -8.16
CA ALA A 119 -36.12 -4.37 -7.58
C ALA A 119 -37.61 -4.36 -7.23
N ARG A 120 -37.94 -4.19 -5.95
CA ARG A 120 -39.32 -3.88 -5.56
C ARG A 120 -39.68 -2.60 -6.31
N MET A 121 -40.58 -2.71 -7.28
CA MET A 121 -41.10 -1.57 -8.04
C MET A 121 -41.55 -0.53 -7.01
N PRO A 122 -41.05 0.72 -7.04
CA PRO A 122 -41.54 1.73 -6.13
C PRO A 122 -43.02 1.95 -6.42
N VAL A 123 -43.86 1.80 -5.40
CA VAL A 123 -45.27 2.21 -5.48
C VAL A 123 -45.24 3.72 -5.68
N ILE A 124 -45.59 4.18 -6.88
CA ILE A 124 -45.77 5.60 -7.16
C ILE A 124 -46.96 6.05 -6.33
N ARG A 125 -46.71 6.73 -5.21
CA ARG A 125 -47.76 7.46 -4.48
C ARG A 125 -48.16 8.65 -5.36
N GLN A 126 -49.36 8.60 -5.93
CA GLN A 126 -49.98 9.80 -6.49
C GLN A 126 -50.11 10.83 -5.37
N VAL A 127 -49.47 11.98 -5.55
CA VAL A 127 -49.70 13.16 -4.72
C VAL A 127 -50.95 13.85 -5.27
N PRO A 128 -52.01 14.07 -4.48
CA PRO A 128 -53.18 14.81 -4.95
C PRO A 128 -52.78 16.24 -5.37
N ALA A 129 -53.34 16.72 -6.47
CA ALA A 129 -53.06 18.06 -6.98
C ALA A 129 -53.41 19.14 -5.93
N PRO A 130 -52.59 20.20 -5.79
CA PRO A 130 -52.88 21.28 -4.85
C PRO A 130 -54.16 22.02 -5.25
N LEU A 131 -55.05 22.23 -4.27
CA LEU A 131 -56.25 23.05 -4.44
C LEU A 131 -55.83 24.51 -4.69
N MET A 132 -56.19 25.04 -5.85
CA MET A 132 -55.97 26.44 -6.21
C MET A 132 -56.75 27.37 -5.27
N PRO A 133 -56.16 28.47 -4.76
CA PRO A 133 -56.88 29.43 -3.94
C PRO A 133 -57.92 30.18 -4.79
N ARG A 134 -59.16 30.24 -4.29
CA ARG A 134 -60.22 31.07 -4.86
C ARG A 134 -59.92 32.53 -4.53
N THR A 135 -59.70 33.36 -5.54
CA THR A 135 -59.68 34.81 -5.42
C THR A 135 -61.10 35.36 -5.29
N ALA A 136 -61.29 36.26 -4.34
CA ALA A 136 -62.29 37.32 -4.34
C ALA A 136 -61.63 38.57 -3.76
#